data_AF-A0A7K0WNT3-F1
#
_entry.id   AF-A0A7K0WNT3-F1
#
_cell.length_a   1.000
_cell.length_b   1.000
_cell.length_c   1.000
_cell.angle_alpha   90.00
_cell.angle_beta   90.00
_cell.angle_gamma   90.00
#
_symmetry.space_group_name_H-M   'P 1'
#
loop_
_entity.id
_entity.type
_entity.pdbx_description
1 polymer ?
#
loop_
_entity_poly.entity_id
_entity_poly.type
_entity_poly.pdbx_seq_one_letter_code
_entity_poly.pdbx_strand_id
1 'polypeptide(L)'
;MPVERRSGTQQLLAISLGVGAVLVAIGIAWGMLALAGGNETATQLRLGDDVFDAGNAVRLSKQINTQGPLLFSDVSGRGQQRPIAVNHFGKDPALRWVAFDAAAPDAEENCFLVWSAKRELFEERSAVSGAQREQGQICRDITFQANGEGLDQYAWKVDKEGNLTIDLRPDDKISSNGGG
;
A
#
# COMPACT_ATOMS: atom_id res chain seq x y z
N MET A 1 -55.47 47.39 -55.16
CA MET A 1 -54.65 46.20 -54.88
C MET A 1 -54.33 46.22 -53.38
N PRO A 2 -54.65 45.17 -52.59
CA PRO A 2 -54.30 45.16 -51.17
C PRO A 2 -52.87 44.64 -50.99
N VAL A 3 -52.13 45.26 -50.07
CA VAL A 3 -50.78 44.85 -49.64
C VAL A 3 -50.89 44.00 -48.38
N GLU A 4 -50.34 42.80 -48.45
CA GLU A 4 -50.32 41.82 -47.37
C GLU A 4 -49.26 42.19 -46.32
N ARG A 5 -49.70 42.56 -45.11
CA ARG A 5 -48.79 42.74 -43.97
C ARG A 5 -48.50 41.37 -43.37
N ARG A 6 -47.33 40.79 -43.69
CA ARG A 6 -46.82 39.61 -42.96
C ARG A 6 -46.66 39.95 -41.48
N SER A 7 -47.31 39.18 -40.61
CA SER A 7 -47.32 39.38 -39.17
C SER A 7 -45.97 39.00 -38.54
N GLY A 8 -45.28 39.96 -37.93
CA GLY A 8 -43.99 39.77 -37.26
C GLY A 8 -44.05 38.91 -35.98
N THR A 9 -45.25 38.51 -35.55
CA THR A 9 -45.48 37.74 -34.32
C THR A 9 -45.07 36.27 -34.44
N GLN A 10 -45.04 35.69 -35.66
CA GLN A 10 -44.63 34.29 -35.87
C GLN A 10 -43.11 34.10 -35.92
N GLN A 11 -42.34 35.15 -36.24
CA GLN A 11 -40.86 35.09 -36.24
C GLN A 11 -40.27 35.16 -34.82
N LEU A 12 -40.91 35.90 -33.91
CA LEU A 12 -40.44 36.03 -32.52
C LEU A 12 -40.64 34.73 -31.71
N LEU A 13 -41.75 34.01 -31.94
CA LEU A 13 -42.05 32.74 -31.26
C LEU A 13 -41.06 31.62 -31.64
N ALA A 14 -40.63 31.56 -32.90
CA ALA A 14 -39.68 30.56 -33.36
C ALA A 14 -38.27 30.79 -32.78
N ILE A 15 -37.85 32.05 -32.64
CA ILE A 15 -36.55 32.41 -32.06
C ILE A 15 -36.54 32.11 -30.55
N SER A 16 -37.64 32.39 -29.83
CA SER A 16 -37.72 32.10 -28.38
C SER A 16 -37.67 30.60 -28.06
N LEU A 17 -38.25 29.75 -28.93
CA LEU A 17 -38.18 28.29 -28.79
C LEU A 17 -36.75 27.77 -29.00
N GLY A 18 -36.03 28.31 -29.99
CA GLY A 18 -34.63 27.96 -30.23
C GLY A 18 -33.71 28.35 -29.08
N VAL A 19 -33.85 29.58 -28.56
CA VAL A 19 -33.04 30.06 -27.42
C VAL A 19 -33.36 29.27 -26.14
N GLY A 20 -34.63 28.95 -25.90
CA GLY A 20 -35.05 28.13 -24.76
C GLY A 20 -34.41 26.74 -24.79
N ALA A 21 -34.39 26.07 -25.94
CA ALA A 21 -33.79 24.75 -26.09
C ALA A 21 -32.28 24.74 -25.82
N VAL A 22 -31.57 25.79 -26.25
CA VAL A 22 -30.11 25.92 -26.01
C VAL A 22 -29.81 26.10 -24.52
N LEU A 23 -30.58 26.92 -23.82
CA LEU A 23 -30.40 27.12 -22.37
C LEU A 23 -30.68 25.84 -21.58
N VAL A 24 -31.68 25.06 -21.98
CA VAL A 24 -31.96 23.76 -21.37
C VAL A 24 -30.79 22.78 -21.61
N ALA A 25 -30.24 22.72 -22.83
CA ALA A 25 -29.11 21.86 -23.14
C ALA A 25 -27.85 22.22 -22.33
N ILE A 26 -27.57 23.51 -22.17
CA ILE A 26 -26.47 24.00 -21.33
C ILE A 26 -26.72 23.61 -19.87
N GLY A 27 -27.94 23.78 -19.35
CA GLY A 27 -28.30 23.39 -17.99
C GLY A 27 -28.14 21.89 -17.74
N ILE A 28 -28.53 21.04 -18.69
CA ILE A 28 -28.35 19.58 -18.61
C ILE A 28 -26.86 19.23 -18.64
N ALA A 29 -26.08 19.83 -19.54
CA ALA A 29 -24.64 19.60 -19.60
C ALA A 29 -23.96 20.02 -18.29
N TRP A 30 -24.30 21.19 -17.76
CA TRP A 30 -23.75 21.68 -16.50
C TRP A 30 -24.17 20.82 -15.31
N GLY A 31 -25.42 20.34 -15.29
CA GLY A 31 -25.90 19.38 -14.29
C GLY A 31 -25.16 18.04 -14.36
N MET A 32 -24.90 17.53 -15.57
CA MET A 32 -24.08 16.33 -15.78
C MET A 32 -22.64 16.53 -15.31
N LEU A 33 -22.03 17.69 -15.59
CA LEU A 33 -20.69 18.03 -15.08
C LEU A 33 -20.67 18.18 -13.55
N ALA A 34 -21.72 18.74 -12.94
CA ALA A 34 -21.81 18.85 -11.47
C ALA A 34 -22.03 17.47 -10.79
N LEU A 35 -22.80 16.58 -11.41
CA LEU A 35 -22.95 15.19 -10.99
C LEU A 35 -21.67 14.37 -11.17
N ALA A 36 -20.91 14.64 -12.25
CA ALA A 36 -19.65 13.96 -12.54
C ALA A 36 -18.46 14.53 -11.76
N GLY A 37 -18.48 15.81 -11.38
CA GLY A 37 -17.45 16.46 -10.56
C GLY A 37 -17.65 16.28 -9.06
N GLY A 38 -18.83 15.81 -8.62
CA GLY A 38 -19.16 15.59 -7.21
C GLY A 38 -18.43 14.42 -6.54
N ASN A 39 -17.54 13.72 -7.25
CA ASN A 39 -16.76 12.61 -6.72
C ASN A 39 -15.27 12.70 -7.10
N GLU A 40 -14.68 13.89 -7.02
CA GLU A 40 -13.24 14.02 -6.76
C GLU A 40 -12.89 13.68 -5.30
N THR A 41 -13.53 12.66 -4.73
CA THR A 41 -12.82 11.82 -3.77
C THR A 41 -11.86 11.04 -4.64
N ALA A 42 -10.59 11.44 -4.59
CA ALA A 42 -9.48 10.57 -4.97
C ALA A 42 -9.76 9.21 -4.32
N THR A 43 -10.33 8.29 -5.08
CA THR A 43 -10.50 6.92 -4.69
C THR A 43 -9.10 6.35 -4.77
N GLN A 44 -8.33 6.66 -3.74
CA GLN A 44 -7.19 5.87 -3.33
C GLN A 44 -7.81 4.50 -3.07
N LEU A 45 -7.89 3.66 -4.12
CA LEU A 45 -8.23 2.25 -4.03
C LEU A 45 -7.14 1.64 -3.16
N ARG A 46 -7.33 1.70 -1.84
CA ARG A 46 -6.53 1.00 -0.84
C ARG A 46 -7.02 -0.43 -0.85
N LEU A 47 -6.62 -1.16 -1.89
CA LEU A 47 -6.77 -2.61 -1.97
C LEU A 47 -5.62 -3.22 -1.16
N GLY A 48 -5.78 -3.22 0.16
CA GLY A 48 -4.78 -3.69 1.11
C GLY A 48 -5.17 -3.24 2.51
N ASP A 49 -5.12 -4.15 3.48
CA ASP A 49 -5.32 -3.78 4.87
C ASP A 49 -4.10 -2.98 5.35
N ASP A 50 -4.38 -1.84 5.98
CA ASP A 50 -3.35 -0.99 6.58
C ASP A 50 -2.69 -1.66 7.79
N VAL A 51 -3.39 -2.62 8.39
CA VAL A 51 -2.94 -3.36 9.54
C VAL A 51 -2.92 -4.83 9.16
N PHE A 52 -1.72 -5.42 9.20
CA PHE A 52 -1.54 -6.83 8.98
C PHE A 52 -1.66 -7.59 10.30
N ASP A 53 -2.60 -8.52 10.38
CA ASP A 53 -2.70 -9.48 11.49
C ASP A 53 -1.77 -10.67 11.22
N ALA A 54 -0.66 -10.73 11.95
CA ALA A 54 0.29 -11.84 11.87
C ALA A 54 -0.20 -13.08 12.63
N GLY A 55 -1.23 -12.93 13.47
CA GLY A 55 -1.85 -13.97 14.29
C GLY A 55 -1.33 -14.02 15.73
N ASN A 56 -1.65 -15.11 16.42
CA ASN A 56 -1.43 -15.23 17.87
C ASN A 56 0.04 -15.06 18.32
N ALA A 57 0.30 -14.04 19.13
CA ALA A 57 1.64 -13.65 19.57
C ALA A 57 2.36 -14.73 20.40
N VAL A 58 1.62 -15.50 21.22
CA VAL A 58 2.20 -16.59 22.03
C VAL A 58 2.72 -17.72 21.15
N ARG A 59 1.97 -18.08 20.10
CA ARG A 59 2.38 -19.11 19.15
C ARG A 59 3.59 -18.64 18.34
N LEU A 60 3.52 -17.42 17.81
CA LEU A 60 4.57 -16.84 16.96
C LEU A 60 5.89 -16.66 17.73
N SER A 61 5.86 -16.14 18.96
CA SER A 61 7.08 -15.96 19.79
C SER A 61 7.78 -17.28 20.08
N LYS A 62 7.04 -18.35 20.39
CA LYS A 62 7.59 -19.70 20.56
C LYS A 62 8.20 -20.24 19.27
N GLN A 63 7.51 -20.05 18.14
CA GLN A 63 8.03 -20.45 16.84
C GLN A 63 9.33 -19.70 16.53
N ILE A 64 9.35 -18.38 16.70
CA ILE A 64 10.52 -17.55 16.46
C ILE A 64 11.71 -17.95 17.34
N ASN A 65 11.48 -18.21 18.62
CA ASN A 65 12.52 -18.65 19.54
C ASN A 65 13.13 -20.02 19.17
N THR A 66 12.49 -20.80 18.28
CA THR A 66 12.99 -22.12 17.85
C THR A 66 13.45 -22.15 16.40
N GLN A 67 12.85 -21.36 15.53
CA GLN A 67 13.04 -21.40 14.07
C GLN A 67 13.68 -20.12 13.51
N GLY A 68 13.75 -19.06 14.31
CA GLY A 68 14.19 -17.73 13.89
C GLY A 68 13.05 -16.85 13.37
N PRO A 69 13.39 -15.66 12.84
CA PRO A 69 12.43 -14.69 12.32
C PRO A 69 11.50 -15.28 11.27
N LEU A 70 10.26 -14.77 11.24
CA LEU A 70 9.25 -15.14 10.26
C LEU A 70 9.27 -14.18 9.09
N LEU A 71 9.25 -14.71 7.88
CA LEU A 71 9.13 -13.96 6.64
C LEU A 71 7.72 -14.12 6.10
N PHE A 72 7.04 -12.99 5.88
CA PHE A 72 5.72 -12.97 5.27
C PHE A 72 5.81 -12.36 3.87
N SER A 73 5.37 -13.14 2.87
CA SER A 73 5.24 -12.68 1.49
C SER A 73 4.09 -11.70 1.34
N ASP A 74 4.26 -10.66 0.51
CA ASP A 74 3.30 -9.57 0.19
C ASP A 74 2.06 -9.55 1.09
N VAL A 75 2.25 -9.04 2.30
CA VAL A 75 1.18 -8.88 3.29
C VAL A 75 0.30 -7.66 3.01
N SER A 76 0.67 -6.87 2.00
CA SER A 76 0.02 -5.60 1.73
C SER A 76 -1.23 -5.74 0.87
N GLY A 77 -1.41 -6.86 0.15
CA GLY A 77 -2.52 -7.06 -0.78
C GLY A 77 -2.50 -6.12 -2.00
N ARG A 78 -1.50 -5.23 -2.09
CA ARG A 78 -1.37 -4.18 -3.12
C ARG A 78 -0.63 -4.66 -4.38
N GLY A 79 -0.39 -5.97 -4.50
CA GLY A 79 0.47 -6.53 -5.55
C GLY A 79 1.92 -6.06 -5.44
N GLN A 80 2.31 -5.55 -4.27
CA GLN A 80 3.66 -5.09 -4.00
C GLN A 80 4.42 -6.27 -3.41
N GLN A 81 5.44 -6.76 -4.10
CA GLN A 81 6.34 -7.80 -3.57
C GLN A 81 7.25 -7.22 -2.48
N ARG A 82 6.68 -6.65 -1.41
CA ARG A 82 7.43 -6.15 -0.25
C ARG A 82 7.24 -7.15 0.88
N PRO A 83 8.09 -8.18 0.96
CA PRO A 83 8.03 -9.09 2.10
C PRO A 83 8.39 -8.30 3.37
N ILE A 84 7.77 -8.70 4.48
CA ILE A 84 8.15 -8.20 5.80
C ILE A 84 8.78 -9.33 6.61
N ALA A 85 9.72 -8.98 7.46
CA ALA A 85 10.27 -9.87 8.47
C ALA A 85 9.73 -9.49 9.84
N VAL A 86 9.36 -10.48 10.63
CA VAL A 86 8.89 -10.33 12.00
C VAL A 86 9.76 -11.15 12.92
N ASN A 87 10.26 -10.53 13.98
CA ASN A 87 11.04 -11.20 15.00
C ASN A 87 10.56 -10.81 16.40
N HIS A 88 10.90 -11.63 17.37
CA HIS A 88 10.55 -11.47 18.78
C HIS A 88 11.76 -11.82 19.63
N PHE A 89 11.94 -11.06 20.72
CA PHE A 89 13.03 -11.30 21.63
C PHE A 89 12.56 -11.41 23.09
N GLY A 90 13.08 -12.39 23.80
CA GLY A 90 12.78 -12.60 25.22
C GLY A 90 11.62 -13.56 25.45
N LYS A 91 11.08 -13.55 26.68
CA LYS A 91 10.10 -14.55 27.13
C LYS A 91 8.66 -14.05 27.12
N ASP A 92 8.46 -12.74 27.18
CA ASP A 92 7.13 -12.15 27.22
C ASP A 92 6.59 -11.97 25.79
N PRO A 93 5.54 -12.72 25.39
CA PRO A 93 4.97 -12.64 24.05
C PRO A 93 4.24 -11.32 23.77
N ALA A 94 3.98 -10.48 24.77
CA ALA A 94 3.34 -9.18 24.58
C ALA A 94 4.34 -8.05 24.23
N LEU A 95 5.64 -8.30 24.38
CA LEU A 95 6.67 -7.26 24.32
C LEU A 95 7.80 -7.63 23.35
N ARG A 96 8.62 -6.64 22.98
CA ARG A 96 9.88 -6.81 22.24
C ARG A 96 9.75 -7.50 20.88
N TRP A 97 8.71 -7.16 20.15
CA TRP A 97 8.62 -7.48 18.73
C TRP A 97 9.41 -6.47 17.91
N VAL A 98 9.82 -6.91 16.72
CA VAL A 98 10.27 -6.05 15.63
C VAL A 98 9.60 -6.54 14.37
N ALA A 99 9.22 -5.60 13.50
CA ALA A 99 8.67 -5.86 12.19
C ALA A 99 9.32 -4.87 11.24
N PHE A 100 9.87 -5.32 10.13
CA PHE A 100 10.61 -4.46 9.21
C PHE A 100 10.52 -4.96 7.77
N ASP A 101 10.84 -4.07 6.83
CA ASP A 101 10.92 -4.43 5.43
C ASP A 101 12.01 -5.48 5.21
N ALA A 102 11.64 -6.62 4.62
CA ALA A 102 12.59 -7.63 4.17
C ALA A 102 13.15 -7.29 2.77
N ALA A 103 13.29 -6.00 2.49
CA ALA A 103 14.01 -5.45 1.34
C ALA A 103 15.04 -4.45 1.89
N ALA A 104 16.30 -4.62 1.51
CA ALA A 104 17.33 -3.68 1.92
C ALA A 104 17.13 -2.32 1.24
N PRO A 105 17.66 -1.23 1.82
CA PRO A 105 17.77 0.05 1.13
C PRO A 105 18.45 -0.14 -0.24
N ASP A 106 17.86 0.49 -1.26
CA ASP A 106 18.32 0.44 -2.64
C ASP A 106 18.49 -0.99 -3.20
N ALA A 107 17.70 -1.95 -2.70
CA ALA A 107 17.68 -3.30 -3.23
C ALA A 107 17.24 -3.32 -4.70
N GLU A 108 17.89 -4.17 -5.49
CA GLU A 108 17.47 -4.45 -6.86
C GLU A 108 16.11 -5.17 -6.88
N GLU A 109 15.40 -5.10 -8.01
CA GLU A 109 14.16 -5.84 -8.18
C GLU A 109 14.37 -7.34 -7.95
N ASN A 110 13.42 -7.97 -7.23
CA ASN A 110 13.44 -9.38 -6.84
C ASN A 110 14.57 -9.79 -5.88
N CYS A 111 15.29 -8.84 -5.28
CA CYS A 111 16.26 -9.12 -4.22
C CYS A 111 15.65 -8.80 -2.85
N PHE A 112 15.57 -9.81 -1.99
CA PHE A 112 14.96 -9.70 -0.67
C PHE A 112 15.84 -10.31 0.41
N LEU A 113 15.60 -9.90 1.66
CA LEU A 113 16.29 -10.41 2.82
C LEU A 113 15.75 -11.80 3.20
N VAL A 114 16.67 -12.75 3.31
CA VAL A 114 16.40 -14.12 3.73
C VAL A 114 17.19 -14.42 4.99
N TRP A 115 16.53 -15.05 5.97
CA TRP A 115 17.16 -15.44 7.23
C TRP A 115 18.13 -16.61 7.03
N SER A 116 19.37 -16.45 7.49
CA SER A 116 20.37 -17.50 7.54
C SER A 116 20.49 -18.03 8.97
N ALA A 117 19.78 -19.12 9.29
CA ALA A 117 19.80 -19.71 10.63
C ALA A 117 21.21 -20.14 11.09
N LYS A 118 22.11 -20.45 10.15
CA LYS A 118 23.51 -20.81 10.46
C LYS A 118 24.34 -19.60 10.89
N ARG A 119 24.09 -18.44 10.31
CA ARG A 119 24.84 -17.20 10.57
C ARG A 119 24.14 -16.27 11.56
N GLU A 120 22.86 -16.52 11.82
CA GLU A 120 21.97 -15.68 12.60
C GLU A 120 21.87 -14.24 12.05
N LEU A 121 21.88 -14.12 10.72
CA LEU A 121 21.82 -12.85 9.99
C LEU A 121 20.86 -12.95 8.80
N PHE A 122 20.32 -11.81 8.38
CA PHE A 122 19.66 -11.67 7.11
C PHE A 122 20.67 -11.41 5.99
N GLU A 123 20.47 -12.05 4.85
CA GLU A 123 21.28 -11.88 3.64
C GLU A 123 20.36 -11.52 2.47
N GLU A 124 20.82 -10.61 1.60
CA GLU A 124 20.06 -10.25 0.41
C GLU A 124 20.23 -11.31 -0.69
N ARG A 125 19.13 -11.96 -1.06
CA ARG A 125 19.10 -13.08 -2.01
C ARG A 125 18.02 -12.89 -3.06
N SER A 126 18.25 -13.45 -4.25
CA SER A 126 17.27 -13.40 -5.34
C SER A 126 16.06 -14.27 -5.02
N ALA A 127 14.85 -13.72 -5.13
CA ALA A 127 13.61 -14.48 -4.97
C ALA A 127 13.18 -15.24 -6.21
N VAL A 128 13.70 -14.89 -7.39
CA VAL A 128 13.37 -15.54 -8.66
C VAL A 128 14.64 -15.92 -9.42
N SER A 129 14.56 -16.95 -10.26
CA SER A 129 15.59 -17.20 -11.28
C SER A 129 15.34 -16.28 -12.48
N GLY A 130 16.41 -15.69 -13.01
CA GLY A 130 16.35 -14.80 -14.16
C GLY A 130 17.65 -14.85 -14.97
N ALA A 131 17.76 -13.98 -15.98
CA ALA A 131 18.90 -13.99 -16.90
C ALA A 131 20.26 -13.68 -16.23
N GLN A 132 20.24 -13.01 -15.08
CA GLN A 132 21.45 -12.55 -14.39
C GLN A 132 21.80 -13.40 -13.15
N ARG A 133 20.81 -14.02 -12.50
CA ARG A 133 20.98 -14.74 -11.23
C ARG A 133 19.96 -15.85 -11.07
N GLU A 134 20.34 -16.91 -10.36
CA GLU A 134 19.45 -17.98 -9.94
C GLU A 134 18.74 -17.65 -8.61
N GLN A 135 17.56 -18.22 -8.39
CA GLN A 135 16.85 -18.11 -7.12
C GLN A 135 17.75 -18.55 -5.94
N GLY A 136 17.77 -17.74 -4.89
CA GLY A 136 18.57 -17.96 -3.69
C GLY A 136 20.03 -17.51 -3.81
N GLN A 137 20.50 -17.11 -4.98
CA GLN A 137 21.84 -16.53 -5.13
C GLN A 137 21.92 -15.18 -4.42
N ILE A 138 23.09 -14.86 -3.83
CA ILE A 138 23.35 -13.59 -3.16
C ILE A 138 23.27 -12.46 -4.21
N CYS A 139 22.48 -11.42 -3.92
CA CYS A 139 22.41 -10.22 -4.76
C CYS A 139 23.57 -9.28 -4.47
N ARG A 140 23.71 -8.87 -3.20
CA ARG A 140 24.82 -8.06 -2.67
C ARG A 140 25.36 -8.71 -1.40
N ASP A 141 26.66 -8.59 -1.16
CA ASP A 141 27.30 -9.07 0.08
C ASP A 141 27.06 -8.07 1.23
N ILE A 142 25.79 -7.95 1.62
CA ILE A 142 25.32 -7.14 2.73
C ILE A 142 24.52 -8.01 3.69
N THR A 143 24.56 -7.66 4.97
CA THR A 143 23.88 -8.41 6.01
C THR A 143 23.22 -7.51 7.02
N PHE A 144 22.07 -7.96 7.55
CA PHE A 144 21.34 -7.25 8.59
C PHE A 144 21.17 -8.15 9.81
N GLN A 145 21.15 -7.53 10.97
CA GLN A 145 20.95 -8.20 12.25
C GLN A 145 19.51 -8.70 12.40
N ALA A 146 19.29 -9.64 13.32
CA ALA A 146 17.96 -10.21 13.56
C ALA A 146 16.90 -9.19 14.03
N ASN A 147 17.32 -8.03 14.52
CA ASN A 147 16.45 -6.93 14.92
C ASN A 147 16.06 -6.00 13.74
N GLY A 148 16.67 -6.17 12.56
CA GLY A 148 16.46 -5.30 11.40
C GLY A 148 17.04 -3.90 11.55
N GLU A 149 18.06 -3.71 12.38
CA GLU A 149 18.75 -2.42 12.48
C GLU A 149 19.28 -1.96 11.12
N GLY A 150 19.01 -0.70 10.76
CA GLY A 150 19.33 -0.14 9.44
C GLY A 150 18.25 -0.38 8.37
N LEU A 151 17.13 -1.00 8.72
CA LEU A 151 15.96 -1.21 7.84
C LEU A 151 14.79 -0.32 8.26
N ASP A 152 13.83 -0.18 7.35
CA ASP A 152 12.54 0.46 7.61
C ASP A 152 11.72 -0.41 8.56
N GLN A 153 11.42 0.12 9.75
CA GLN A 153 10.68 -0.58 10.80
C GLN A 153 9.21 -0.20 10.79
N TYR A 154 8.34 -1.16 11.11
CA TYR A 154 6.91 -0.99 11.24
C TYR A 154 6.49 -0.98 12.71
N ALA A 155 5.50 -0.14 13.02
CA ALA A 155 4.85 -0.18 14.32
C ALA A 155 4.10 -1.51 14.49
N TRP A 156 4.06 -2.00 15.73
CA TRP A 156 3.36 -3.23 16.08
C TRP A 156 2.61 -3.06 17.40
N LYS A 157 1.60 -3.89 17.60
CA LYS A 157 0.90 -4.04 18.88
C LYS A 157 0.33 -5.45 19.00
N VAL A 158 0.23 -5.93 20.23
CA VAL A 158 -0.59 -7.11 20.54
C VAL A 158 -1.97 -6.62 20.97
N ASP A 159 -3.01 -7.05 20.27
CA ASP A 159 -4.38 -6.66 20.57
C ASP A 159 -4.94 -7.37 21.82
N LYS A 160 -6.19 -7.07 22.16
CA LYS A 160 -6.86 -7.65 23.35
C LYS A 160 -7.19 -9.13 23.17
N GLU A 161 -7.25 -9.62 21.93
CA GLU A 161 -7.39 -11.02 21.56
C GLU A 161 -6.07 -11.80 21.63
N GLY A 162 -4.94 -11.10 21.80
CA GLY A 162 -3.59 -11.68 21.88
C GLY A 162 -2.95 -11.93 20.51
N ASN A 163 -3.45 -11.28 19.45
CA ASN A 163 -2.86 -11.34 18.12
C ASN A 163 -1.87 -10.19 17.91
N LEU A 164 -0.78 -10.48 17.23
CA LEU A 164 0.19 -9.49 16.80
C LEU A 164 -0.34 -8.80 15.54
N THR A 165 -0.48 -7.49 15.62
CA THR A 165 -0.86 -6.65 14.48
C THR A 165 0.27 -5.69 14.15
N ILE A 166 0.51 -5.49 12.86
CA ILE A 166 1.61 -4.69 12.29
C ILE A 166 1.01 -3.60 11.42
N ASP A 167 1.42 -2.36 11.64
CA ASP A 167 0.95 -1.22 10.87
C ASP A 167 1.80 -1.03 9.61
N LEU A 168 1.18 -1.13 8.44
CA LEU A 168 1.83 -1.05 7.13
C LEU A 168 1.68 0.34 6.48
N ARG A 169 1.21 1.33 7.24
CA ARG A 169 1.05 2.69 6.73
C ARG A 169 2.42 3.35 6.48
N PRO A 170 2.63 4.01 5.33
CA PRO A 170 3.95 4.53 4.94
C PRO A 170 4.54 5.58 5.91
N ASP A 171 3.67 6.33 6.58
CA ASP A 171 3.99 7.38 7.55
C ASP A 171 4.35 6.82 8.94
N ASP A 172 3.99 5.57 9.23
CA ASP A 172 4.32 4.89 10.49
C ASP A 172 5.66 4.12 10.41
N LYS A 173 6.41 4.28 9.31
CA LYS A 173 7.78 3.77 9.21
C LYS A 173 8.68 4.51 10.19
N ILE A 174 9.18 3.78 11.19
CA ILE A 174 10.19 4.30 12.11
C ILE A 174 11.55 4.13 11.41
N SER A 175 12.08 5.21 10.82
CA SER A 175 13.45 5.17 10.32
C SER A 175 14.40 4.88 11.48
N SER A 176 15.07 3.73 11.43
CA SER A 176 16.09 3.36 12.41
C SER A 176 17.37 4.17 12.19
N ASN A 177 17.30 5.49 12.41
CA ASN A 177 18.51 6.30 12.55
C ASN A 177 19.14 5.96 13.90
N GLY A 178 20.16 5.10 13.87
CA GLY A 178 21.04 4.88 15.01
C GLY A 178 21.78 6.16 15.41
N GLY A 179 21.95 6.37 16.71
CA GLY A 179 22.86 7.38 17.25
C GLY A 179 22.40 7.98 18.57
N GLY A 180 22.84 7.38 19.69
CA GLY A 180 22.69 7.89 21.05
C GLY A 180 23.24 6.92 22.08
#